data_AF-A0A3N3DYT8-F1
#
_entry.id   AF-A0A3N3DYT8-F1
#
_cell.length_a   1.000
_cell.length_b   1.000
_cell.length_c   1.000
_cell.angle_alpha   90.00
_cell.angle_beta   90.00
_cell.angle_gamma   90.00
#
_symmetry.space_group_name_H-M   'P 1'
#
loop_
_entity.id
_entity.type
_entity.pdbx_description
1 polymer ?
#
loop_
_entity_poly.entity_id
_entity_poly.type
_entity_poly.pdbx_seq_one_letter_code
_entity_poly.pdbx_strand_id
1 'polypeptide(L)'
;MAQQPEYTDWQQILDLIKHSTVTEQHEMLLTMLLTPDERDSLVARVNILRELLKGDLSQRQISQMLGVGVATITRGSNELKSKSSEEKQAITELLERQ
;
A
#
# COMPACT_ATOMS: atom_id res chain seq x y z
N MET A 1 5.61 -14.84 33.96
CA MET A 1 4.35 -14.48 33.27
C MET A 1 4.74 -14.09 31.86
N ALA A 2 4.18 -14.74 30.84
CA ALA A 2 4.53 -14.44 29.45
C ALA A 2 4.11 -12.99 29.13
N GLN A 3 5.07 -12.16 28.73
CA GLN A 3 4.81 -10.81 28.26
C GLN A 3 4.04 -10.93 26.94
N GLN A 4 2.76 -10.57 26.97
CA GLN A 4 1.96 -10.51 25.75
C GLN A 4 2.33 -9.24 24.97
N PRO A 5 2.26 -9.28 23.63
CA PRO A 5 2.47 -8.07 22.83
C PRO A 5 1.37 -7.04 23.14
N GLU A 6 1.75 -5.76 23.24
CA GLU A 6 0.80 -4.66 23.49
C GLU A 6 -0.14 -4.41 22.31
N TYR A 7 0.34 -4.68 21.09
CA TYR A 7 -0.43 -4.58 19.85
C TYR A 7 -0.89 -5.97 19.43
N THR A 8 -2.20 -6.16 19.33
CA THR A 8 -2.85 -7.44 18.98
C THR A 8 -3.77 -7.32 17.78
N ASP A 9 -4.14 -6.10 17.36
CA ASP A 9 -5.05 -5.84 16.24
C ASP A 9 -4.45 -4.83 15.24
N TRP A 10 -4.75 -5.03 13.96
CA TRP A 10 -4.42 -4.11 12.87
C TRP A 10 -4.98 -2.70 13.08
N GLN A 11 -6.18 -2.58 13.66
CA GLN A 11 -6.82 -1.29 13.93
C GLN A 11 -5.98 -0.40 14.85
N GLN A 12 -5.25 -0.99 15.80
CA GLN A 12 -4.37 -0.23 16.71
C GLN A 12 -3.20 0.41 15.94
N ILE A 13 -2.70 -0.25 14.89
CA ILE A 13 -1.65 0.30 14.02
C ILE A 13 -2.21 1.46 13.19
N LEU A 14 -3.42 1.32 12.65
CA LEU A 14 -4.08 2.41 11.91
C LEU A 14 -4.31 3.64 12.78
N ASP A 15 -4.76 3.44 14.02
CA ASP A 15 -4.99 4.52 14.97
C ASP A 15 -3.67 5.20 15.36
N LEU A 16 -2.58 4.44 15.53
CA LEU A 16 -1.25 4.97 15.78
C LEU A 16 -0.74 5.83 14.61
N ILE A 17 -0.87 5.34 13.37
CA ILE A 17 -0.49 6.10 12.16
C ILE A 17 -1.31 7.38 12.07
N LYS A 18 -2.63 7.30 12.28
CA LYS A 18 -3.53 8.47 12.27
C LYS A 18 -3.16 9.49 13.35
N HIS A 19 -2.77 9.06 14.55
CA HIS A 19 -2.31 9.97 15.58
C HIS A 19 -0.98 10.63 15.19
N SER A 20 -0.05 9.86 14.63
CA SER A 20 1.26 10.36 14.19
C SER A 20 1.19 11.37 13.05
N THR A 21 0.14 11.35 12.22
CA THR A 21 -0.05 12.39 11.20
C THR A 21 -0.52 13.70 11.81
N VAL A 22 -1.37 13.65 12.85
CA VAL A 22 -1.82 14.84 13.60
C VAL A 22 -0.67 15.48 14.38
N THR A 23 0.27 14.69 14.89
CA THR A 23 1.46 15.17 15.61
C THR A 23 2.67 15.44 14.70
N GLU A 24 2.53 15.32 13.38
CA GLU A 24 3.61 15.47 12.37
C GLU A 24 4.80 14.50 12.55
N GLN A 25 4.59 13.37 13.22
CA GLN A 25 5.63 12.36 13.53
C GLN A 25 5.58 11.11 12.64
N HIS A 26 4.65 11.07 11.68
CA HIS A 26 4.40 9.91 10.82
C HIS A 26 5.63 9.46 10.02
N GLU A 27 6.46 10.37 9.52
CA GLU A 27 7.69 10.02 8.77
C GLU A 27 8.70 9.26 9.63
N MET A 28 8.94 9.75 10.85
CA MET A 28 9.83 9.10 11.82
C MET A 28 9.27 7.72 12.21
N LEU A 29 7.97 7.65 12.52
CA LEU A 29 7.30 6.41 12.90
C LEU A 29 7.43 5.35 11.80
N LEU A 30 7.07 5.68 10.56
CA LEU A 30 7.12 4.74 9.44
C LEU A 30 8.55 4.34 9.08
N THR A 31 9.53 5.24 9.23
CA THR A 31 10.94 4.91 9.02
C THR A 31 11.52 3.98 10.09
N MET A 32 11.01 4.06 11.32
CA MET A 32 11.41 3.14 12.40
C MET A 32 10.70 1.78 12.31
N LEU A 33 9.44 1.75 11.84
CA LEU A 33 8.66 0.52 11.71
C LEU A 33 9.01 -0.29 10.47
N LEU A 34 9.36 0.37 9.36
CA LEU A 34 9.57 -0.27 8.07
C LEU A 34 11.05 -0.25 7.70
N THR A 35 11.53 -1.39 7.23
CA THR A 35 12.85 -1.49 6.61
C THR A 35 12.91 -0.69 5.29
N PRO A 36 14.12 -0.31 4.82
CA PRO A 36 14.28 0.30 3.49
C PRO A 36 13.59 -0.51 2.38
N ASP A 37 13.77 -1.84 2.38
CA ASP A 37 13.19 -2.74 1.37
C ASP A 37 11.66 -2.75 1.42
N GLU A 38 11.06 -2.68 2.61
CA GLU A 38 9.60 -2.60 2.76
C GLU A 38 9.05 -1.26 2.26
N ARG A 39 9.78 -0.16 2.48
CA ARG A 39 9.41 1.16 1.94
C ARG A 39 9.45 1.15 0.41
N ASP A 40 10.49 0.58 -0.19
CA ASP A 40 10.57 0.42 -1.64
C ASP A 40 9.44 -0.49 -2.17
N SER A 41 9.12 -1.56 -1.43
CA SER A 41 7.99 -2.45 -1.75
C SER A 41 6.66 -1.71 -1.71
N LEU A 42 6.43 -0.83 -0.73
CA LEU A 42 5.22 -0.01 -0.64
C LEU A 42 5.12 0.96 -1.81
N VAL A 43 6.20 1.65 -2.17
CA VAL A 43 6.25 2.54 -3.34
C VAL A 43 5.90 1.76 -4.62
N ALA A 44 6.48 0.58 -4.80
CA ALA A 44 6.15 -0.28 -5.93
C ALA A 44 4.67 -0.69 -5.93
N ARG A 45 4.11 -1.09 -4.78
CA ARG A 45 2.69 -1.48 -4.66
C ARG A 45 1.74 -0.35 -5.00
N VAL A 46 2.03 0.88 -4.57
CA VAL A 46 1.22 2.07 -4.93
C VAL A 46 1.23 2.28 -6.44
N ASN A 47 2.39 2.20 -7.07
CA ASN A 47 2.50 2.33 -8.53
C ASN A 47 1.78 1.21 -9.28
N ILE A 48 1.91 -0.05 -8.83
CA ILE A 48 1.17 -1.18 -9.41
C ILE A 48 -0.34 -0.92 -9.33
N LEU A 49 -0.85 -0.51 -8.17
CA LEU A 49 -2.27 -0.25 -7.97
C LEU A 49 -2.77 0.87 -8.88
N ARG A 50 -2.00 1.97 -8.99
CA ARG A 50 -2.31 3.10 -9.87
C ARG A 50 -2.40 2.67 -11.33
N GLU A 51 -1.40 1.97 -11.84
CA GLU A 51 -1.38 1.54 -13.26
C GLU A 51 -2.45 0.49 -13.56
N LEU A 52 -2.76 -0.40 -12.60
CA LEU A 52 -3.87 -1.34 -12.72
C LEU A 52 -5.24 -0.66 -12.73
N LEU A 53 -5.42 0.43 -11.97
CA LEU A 53 -6.64 1.22 -11.95
C LEU A 53 -6.84 2.04 -13.23
N LYS A 54 -5.76 2.59 -13.81
CA LYS A 54 -5.79 3.25 -15.12
C LYS A 54 -6.20 2.30 -16.25
N GLY A 55 -5.62 1.09 -16.25
CA GLY A 55 -5.93 0.06 -17.25
C GLY A 55 -5.25 0.24 -18.61
N ASP A 56 -4.37 1.24 -18.77
CA ASP A 56 -3.68 1.53 -20.04
C ASP A 56 -2.56 0.53 -20.38
N LEU A 57 -1.95 -0.08 -19.36
CA LEU A 57 -0.79 -0.96 -19.49
C LEU A 57 -1.12 -2.40 -19.15
N SER A 58 -0.55 -3.33 -19.91
CA SER A 58 -0.60 -4.75 -19.57
C SER A 58 0.26 -5.07 -18.33
N GLN A 59 -0.08 -6.15 -17.63
CA GLN A 59 0.69 -6.61 -16.46
C GLN A 59 2.18 -6.81 -16.76
N ARG A 60 2.53 -7.23 -17.99
CA ARG A 60 3.92 -7.39 -18.43
C ARG A 60 4.63 -6.04 -18.58
N GLN A 61 3.96 -5.03 -19.13
CA GLN A 61 4.52 -3.68 -19.24
C GLN A 61 4.73 -3.04 -17.87
N ILE A 62 3.77 -3.20 -16.96
CA ILE A 62 3.90 -2.73 -15.57
C ILE A 62 5.07 -3.44 -14.86
N SER A 63 5.25 -4.75 -15.10
CA SER A 63 6.37 -5.54 -14.55
C SER A 63 7.72 -5.00 -15.00
N GLN A 64 7.86 -4.71 -16.30
CA GLN A 64 9.08 -4.15 -16.87
C GLN A 64 9.35 -2.72 -16.39
N MET A 65 8.31 -1.90 -16.30
CA MET A 65 8.41 -0.51 -15.86
C MET A 65 8.85 -0.40 -14.39
N LEU A 66 8.26 -1.21 -13.52
CA LEU A 66 8.49 -1.14 -12.08
C LEU A 66 9.61 -2.07 -11.60
N GLY A 67 10.20 -2.88 -12.49
CA GLY A 67 11.24 -3.85 -12.13
C GLY A 67 10.77 -4.95 -11.17
N VAL A 68 9.45 -5.16 -11.05
CA VAL A 68 8.85 -6.16 -10.16
C VAL A 68 8.42 -7.40 -10.94
N GLY A 69 8.48 -8.56 -10.30
CA GLY A 69 8.00 -9.80 -10.92
C GLY A 69 6.51 -9.74 -11.26
N VAL A 70 6.13 -10.35 -12.40
CA VAL A 70 4.73 -10.43 -12.86
C VAL A 70 3.80 -11.00 -11.77
N ALA A 71 4.27 -11.95 -10.97
CA ALA A 71 3.51 -12.55 -9.88
C ALA A 71 3.01 -11.51 -8.84
N THR A 72 3.80 -10.48 -8.55
CA THR A 72 3.42 -9.39 -7.64
C THR A 72 2.25 -8.59 -8.21
N ILE A 73 2.27 -8.34 -9.52
CA ILE A 73 1.21 -7.62 -10.23
C ILE A 73 -0.05 -8.48 -10.33
N THR A 74 0.08 -9.77 -10.59
CA THR A 74 -1.05 -10.69 -10.62
C THR A 74 -1.77 -10.72 -9.27
N ARG A 75 -1.04 -10.72 -8.15
CA ARG A 75 -1.63 -10.60 -6.80
C ARG A 75 -2.37 -9.28 -6.64
N GLY A 76 -1.74 -8.15 -6.97
CA GLY A 76 -2.39 -6.83 -6.90
C GLY A 76 -3.65 -6.72 -7.78
N SER A 77 -3.63 -7.31 -8.98
CA SER A 77 -4.77 -7.34 -9.90
C SER A 77 -5.93 -8.18 -9.36
N ASN A 78 -5.63 -9.31 -8.70
CA ASN A 78 -6.66 -10.14 -8.08
C ASN A 78 -7.29 -9.45 -6.85
N GLU A 79 -6.48 -8.81 -6.01
CA GLU A 79 -6.99 -7.98 -4.91
C GLU A 79 -7.86 -6.84 -5.42
N LEU A 80 -7.46 -6.19 -6.53
CA LEU A 80 -8.28 -5.13 -7.11
C LEU A 80 -9.60 -5.69 -7.66
N LYS A 81 -9.60 -6.86 -8.30
CA LYS A 81 -10.82 -7.47 -8.84
C LYS A 81 -11.86 -7.81 -7.77
N SER A 82 -11.44 -8.13 -6.54
CA SER A 82 -12.35 -8.44 -5.44
C SER A 82 -13.05 -7.20 -4.85
N LYS A 83 -12.57 -6.00 -5.18
CA LYS A 83 -13.13 -4.72 -4.71
C LYS A 83 -14.31 -4.24 -5.55
N SER A 84 -15.24 -3.55 -4.88
CA SER A 84 -16.40 -2.93 -5.51
C SER A 84 -15.97 -1.78 -6.43
N SER A 85 -16.86 -1.37 -7.35
CA SER A 85 -16.59 -0.22 -8.21
C SER A 85 -16.42 1.07 -7.40
N GLU A 86 -17.17 1.21 -6.30
CA GLU A 86 -17.11 2.37 -5.41
C GLU A 86 -15.78 2.44 -4.66
N GLU A 87 -15.28 1.31 -4.13
CA GLU A 87 -13.98 1.25 -3.47
C GLU A 87 -12.84 1.59 -4.43
N LYS A 88 -12.89 1.07 -5.67
CA LYS A 88 -11.91 1.38 -6.71
C LYS A 88 -11.89 2.87 -7.03
N GLN A 89 -13.07 3.47 -7.20
CA GLN A 89 -13.19 4.89 -7.49
C GLN A 89 -12.66 5.75 -6.34
N ALA A 90 -13.02 5.44 -5.10
CA ALA A 90 -12.53 6.16 -3.93
C ALA A 90 -10.99 6.11 -3.83
N ILE A 91 -10.39 4.94 -4.11
CA ILE A 91 -8.93 4.79 -4.12
C ILE A 91 -8.31 5.57 -5.28
N THR A 92 -8.88 5.53 -6.48
CA THR A 92 -8.39 6.31 -7.64
C THR A 92 -8.38 7.80 -7.31
N GLU A 93 -9.47 8.33 -6.76
CA GLU A 93 -9.57 9.74 -6.37
C GLU A 93 -8.53 10.12 -5.31
N LEU A 94 -8.24 9.23 -4.35
CA LEU A 94 -7.19 9.46 -3.35
C LEU A 94 -5.79 9.48 -3.98
N LEU A 95 -5.52 8.63 -4.96
CA LEU A 95 -4.23 8.56 -5.65
C LEU A 95 -4.01 9.74 -6.61
N GLU A 96 -5.07 10.34 -7.13
CA GLU A 96 -5.02 11.51 -8.04
C GLU A 96 -4.94 12.86 -7.30
N ARG A 97 -5.29 12.89 -6.02
CA ARG A 97 -5.29 14.12 -5.19
C ARG A 97 -3.93 14.51 -4.60
N GLN A 98 -2.85 13.85 -5.03
CA GLN A 98 -1.46 14.19 -4.63
C GLN A 98 -0.79 15.12 -5.63
#